data_AF-A0A7U3U816-F1
#
_entry.id   AF-A0A7U3U816-F1
#
_cell.length_a   1.000
_cell.length_b   1.000
_cell.length_c   1.000
_cell.angle_alpha   90.00
_cell.angle_beta   90.00
_cell.angle_gamma   90.00
#
_symmetry.space_group_name_H-M   'P 1'
#
loop_
_entity.id
_entity.type
_entity.pdbx_description
1 polymer ?
#
loop_
_entity_poly.entity_id
_entity_poly.type
_entity_poly.pdbx_seq_one_letter_code
_entity_poly.pdbx_strand_id
1 'polypeptide(L)'
;MHFLFIVALTLYLPISNGFLTVPKCLISTGARIKDLDNLATGNSLPESSRCFVKCVGEESGLIRNGILHSEHFDAFPMVSRLKGDVLVDVRRCMESVQGIKIESCKDVDNLNDCMKIAYRQKYSDPK
;
A
#
# COMPACT_ATOMS: atom_id res chain seq x y z
N MET A 1 -22.38 -1.52 -37.94
CA MET A 1 -21.95 -2.74 -37.22
C MET A 1 -20.59 -2.52 -36.56
N HIS A 2 -20.51 -1.68 -35.51
CA HIS A 2 -19.24 -1.37 -34.83
C HIS A 2 -19.28 -1.59 -33.30
N PHE A 3 -20.39 -2.13 -32.78
CA PHE A 3 -20.58 -2.30 -31.33
C PHE A 3 -20.03 -3.61 -30.75
N LEU A 4 -19.60 -4.56 -31.59
CA LEU A 4 -19.13 -5.88 -31.16
C LEU A 4 -17.61 -5.97 -30.91
N PHE A 5 -16.81 -5.04 -31.43
CA PHE A 5 -15.35 -5.08 -31.26
C PHE A 5 -14.87 -4.52 -29.92
N ILE A 6 -15.62 -3.59 -29.31
CA ILE A 6 -15.22 -2.97 -28.04
C ILE A 6 -15.41 -3.95 -26.86
N VAL A 7 -16.45 -4.80 -26.91
CA VAL A 7 -16.72 -5.79 -25.86
C VAL A 7 -15.68 -6.92 -25.87
N ALA A 8 -15.10 -7.25 -27.03
CA ALA A 8 -14.05 -8.25 -27.14
C ALA A 8 -12.70 -7.79 -26.54
N LEU A 9 -12.39 -6.49 -26.56
CA LEU A 9 -11.16 -5.96 -25.99
C LEU A 9 -11.18 -5.90 -24.45
N THR A 10 -12.36 -5.78 -23.84
CA THR A 10 -12.51 -5.87 -22.38
C THR A 10 -12.40 -7.30 -21.84
N LEU A 11 -12.53 -8.31 -22.71
CA LEU A 11 -12.39 -9.73 -22.35
C LEU A 11 -10.99 -10.31 -22.57
N TYR A 12 -10.11 -9.58 -23.29
CA TYR A 12 -8.77 -10.06 -23.68
C TYR A 12 -7.59 -9.36 -23.03
N LEU A 13 -7.83 -8.29 -22.26
CA LEU A 13 -6.81 -7.80 -21.34
C LEU A 13 -6.95 -8.60 -20.05
N PRO A 14 -5.92 -9.31 -19.58
CA PRO A 14 -5.87 -9.66 -18.17
C PRO A 14 -5.93 -8.32 -17.46
N ILE A 15 -7.08 -8.02 -16.85
CA ILE A 15 -7.21 -6.89 -15.93
C ILE A 15 -6.18 -7.22 -14.88
N SER A 16 -4.99 -6.63 -15.00
CA SER A 16 -3.99 -6.74 -13.97
C SER A 16 -4.65 -6.05 -12.79
N ASN A 17 -5.08 -6.86 -11.81
CA ASN A 17 -5.87 -6.40 -10.68
C ASN A 17 -5.26 -5.17 -10.00
N GLY A 18 -3.94 -4.94 -10.16
CA GLY A 18 -3.22 -3.78 -9.66
C GLY A 18 -3.61 -2.39 -10.22
N PHE A 19 -4.19 -2.25 -11.42
CA PHE A 19 -4.53 -0.90 -11.94
C PHE A 19 -5.79 -0.30 -11.29
N LEU A 20 -6.73 -1.15 -10.86
CA LEU A 20 -7.98 -0.71 -10.25
C LEU A 20 -7.95 -0.71 -8.71
N THR A 21 -6.90 -1.25 -8.09
CA THR A 21 -6.78 -1.34 -6.63
C THR A 21 -6.91 0.02 -5.94
N VAL A 22 -6.14 1.03 -6.37
CA VAL A 22 -6.14 2.35 -5.72
C VAL A 22 -7.49 3.06 -5.86
N PRO A 23 -8.09 3.20 -7.06
CA PRO A 23 -9.44 3.77 -7.20
C PRO A 23 -10.50 3.00 -6.41
N LYS A 24 -10.47 1.66 -6.43
CA LYS A 24 -11.41 0.80 -5.69
C LYS A 24 -11.32 1.06 -4.18
N CYS A 25 -10.12 1.09 -3.63
CA CYS A 25 -9.91 1.31 -2.20
C CYS A 25 -10.26 2.74 -1.77
N LEU A 26 -10.00 3.76 -2.60
CA LEU A 26 -10.44 5.13 -2.32
C LEU A 26 -11.96 5.23 -2.19
N ILE A 27 -12.69 4.61 -3.12
CA ILE A 27 -14.16 4.59 -3.11
C ILE A 27 -14.67 3.80 -1.89
N SER A 28 -14.11 2.63 -1.62
CA SER A 28 -14.58 1.73 -0.56
C SER A 28 -14.38 2.31 0.85
N THR A 29 -13.32 3.09 1.07
CA THR A 29 -12.96 3.57 2.42
C THR A 29 -13.29 5.04 2.64
N GLY A 30 -13.64 5.77 1.58
CA GLY A 30 -13.84 7.21 1.63
C GLY A 30 -12.56 8.00 1.92
N ALA A 31 -11.38 7.38 1.75
CA ALA A 31 -10.11 8.07 1.88
C ALA A 31 -9.97 9.16 0.80
N ARG A 32 -9.39 10.30 1.17
CA ARG A 32 -9.09 11.37 0.22
C ARG A 32 -7.61 11.32 -0.10
N ILE A 33 -7.27 11.50 -1.37
CA ILE A 33 -5.88 11.47 -1.84
C ILE A 33 -4.97 12.42 -1.03
N LYS A 34 -5.47 13.61 -0.68
CA LYS A 34 -4.74 14.58 0.17
C LYS A 34 -4.38 14.08 1.57
N ASP A 35 -5.14 13.13 2.12
CA ASP A 35 -4.90 12.58 3.45
C ASP A 35 -3.83 11.47 3.37
N LEU A 36 -3.50 10.99 2.16
CA LEU A 36 -2.48 9.98 1.88
C LEU A 36 -1.06 10.55 1.87
N ASP A 37 -0.87 11.86 1.75
CA ASP A 37 0.45 12.49 1.89
C ASP A 37 1.06 12.25 3.29
N ASN A 38 0.20 12.02 4.29
CA ASN A 38 0.62 11.64 5.63
C ASN A 38 1.19 10.22 5.73
N LEU A 39 0.92 9.35 4.75
CA LEU A 39 1.51 8.00 4.67
C LEU A 39 3.03 8.07 4.48
N ALA A 40 3.50 9.02 3.66
CA ALA A 40 4.91 9.18 3.39
C ALA A 40 5.69 9.74 4.60
N THR A 41 5.00 10.43 5.52
CA THR A 41 5.63 11.11 6.66
C THR A 41 5.49 10.35 7.99
N GLY A 42 4.70 9.28 8.02
CA GLY A 42 4.43 8.52 9.25
C GLY A 42 3.66 9.34 10.31
N ASN A 43 2.94 10.37 9.88
CA ASN A 43 2.04 11.12 10.75
C ASN A 43 0.79 10.28 11.05
N SER A 44 -0.01 10.71 12.04
CA SER A 44 -1.24 9.97 12.35
C SER A 44 -2.18 10.01 11.14
N LEU A 45 -2.70 8.83 10.79
CA LEU A 45 -3.61 8.69 9.67
C LEU A 45 -5.05 8.74 10.19
N PRO A 46 -5.96 9.45 9.50
CA PRO A 46 -7.38 9.29 9.78
C PRO A 46 -7.79 7.84 9.48
N GLU A 47 -8.84 7.37 10.14
CA GLU A 47 -9.30 5.97 10.04
C GLU A 47 -9.52 5.53 8.59
N SER A 48 -10.11 6.39 7.76
CA SER A 48 -10.32 6.12 6.32
C SER A 48 -9.01 5.87 5.57
N SER A 49 -7.93 6.58 5.91
CA SER A 49 -6.60 6.38 5.30
C SER A 49 -5.95 5.10 5.78
N ARG A 50 -6.15 4.71 7.05
CA ARG A 50 -5.70 3.40 7.53
C ARG A 50 -6.42 2.26 6.82
N CYS A 51 -7.74 2.37 6.70
CA CYS A 51 -8.54 1.40 5.97
C CYS A 51 -8.14 1.33 4.50
N PHE A 52 -7.76 2.46 3.90
CA PHE A 52 -7.24 2.49 2.54
C PHE A 52 -5.97 1.66 2.39
N VAL A 53 -5.00 1.81 3.29
CA VAL A 53 -3.76 1.01 3.28
C VAL A 53 -4.06 -0.47 3.44
N LYS A 54 -4.94 -0.83 4.38
CA LYS A 54 -5.37 -2.22 4.57
C LYS A 54 -6.01 -2.79 3.29
N CYS A 55 -6.94 -2.05 2.68
CA CYS A 55 -7.60 -2.45 1.44
C CYS A 55 -6.59 -2.66 0.29
N VAL A 56 -5.66 -1.73 0.11
CA VAL A 56 -4.63 -1.84 -0.94
C VAL A 56 -3.75 -3.07 -0.69
N GLY A 57 -3.38 -3.33 0.56
CA GLY A 57 -2.60 -4.51 0.93
C GLY A 57 -3.36 -5.83 0.69
N GLU A 58 -4.65 -5.89 0.99
CA GLU A 58 -5.49 -7.07 0.74
C GLU A 58 -5.68 -7.32 -0.76
N GLU A 59 -5.99 -6.28 -1.52
CA GLU A 59 -6.22 -6.36 -2.97
C GLU A 59 -4.95 -6.69 -3.77
N SER A 60 -3.78 -6.28 -3.28
CA SER A 60 -2.49 -6.62 -3.90
C SER A 60 -1.97 -8.00 -3.48
N GLY A 61 -2.61 -8.64 -2.49
CA GLY A 61 -2.13 -9.87 -1.86
C GLY A 61 -0.93 -9.67 -0.94
N LEU A 62 -0.58 -8.43 -0.60
CA LEU A 62 0.43 -8.11 0.43
C LEU A 62 -0.07 -8.48 1.83
N ILE A 63 -1.38 -8.39 2.06
CA ILE A 63 -2.03 -8.82 3.29
C ILE A 63 -2.96 -9.98 2.94
N ARG A 64 -2.76 -11.16 3.52
CA ARG A 64 -3.63 -12.32 3.33
C ARG A 64 -4.02 -12.88 4.68
N ASN A 65 -5.32 -13.00 4.94
CA ASN A 65 -5.84 -13.43 6.24
C ASN A 65 -5.28 -12.60 7.42
N GLY A 66 -5.03 -11.31 7.17
CA GLY A 66 -4.41 -10.39 8.12
C GLY A 66 -2.89 -10.55 8.28
N ILE A 67 -2.22 -11.42 7.53
CA ILE A 67 -0.76 -11.63 7.63
C ILE A 67 -0.07 -10.86 6.50
N LEU A 68 1.03 -10.18 6.83
CA LEU A 68 1.85 -9.48 5.85
C LEU A 68 2.75 -10.46 5.09
N HIS A 69 2.82 -10.30 3.78
CA HIS A 69 3.62 -11.08 2.85
C HIS A 69 4.60 -10.15 2.15
N SER A 70 5.72 -9.85 2.81
CA SER A 70 6.72 -8.86 2.36
C SER A 70 7.31 -9.20 0.99
N GLU A 71 7.29 -10.47 0.58
CA GLU A 71 7.67 -10.92 -0.76
C GLU A 71 6.82 -10.28 -1.88
N HIS A 72 5.59 -9.85 -1.57
CA HIS A 72 4.70 -9.15 -2.50
C HIS A 72 4.89 -7.64 -2.51
N PHE A 73 5.76 -7.09 -1.65
CA PHE A 73 6.04 -5.66 -1.61
C PHE A 73 6.76 -5.19 -2.87
N ASP A 74 7.75 -5.94 -3.35
CA ASP A 74 8.54 -5.55 -4.53
C ASP A 74 7.72 -5.52 -5.83
N ALA A 75 6.53 -6.14 -5.83
CA ALA A 75 5.61 -6.14 -6.96
C ALA A 75 4.86 -4.81 -7.13
N PHE A 76 4.90 -3.91 -6.14
CA PHE A 76 4.24 -2.61 -6.26
C PHE A 76 5.06 -1.66 -7.14
N PRO A 77 4.46 -1.04 -8.20
CA PRO A 77 5.18 -0.12 -9.08
C PRO A 77 5.87 1.04 -8.36
N MET A 78 5.32 1.50 -7.23
CA MET A 78 5.90 2.57 -6.42
C MET A 78 7.24 2.19 -5.77
N VAL A 79 7.49 0.90 -5.54
CA VAL A 79 8.72 0.41 -4.90
C VAL A 79 9.94 0.64 -5.80
N SER A 80 9.77 0.51 -7.12
CA SER A 80 10.83 0.84 -8.09
C SER A 80 11.30 2.30 -8.05
N ARG A 81 10.50 3.20 -7.44
CA ARG A 81 10.81 4.63 -7.30
C ARG A 81 11.52 4.94 -5.98
N LEU A 82 11.60 3.99 -5.06
CA LEU A 82 12.34 4.16 -3.81
C LEU A 82 13.85 4.11 -4.08
N LYS A 83 14.60 4.97 -3.40
CA LYS A 83 16.07 4.83 -3.39
C LYS A 83 16.44 3.50 -2.73
N GLY A 84 17.51 2.85 -3.18
CA GLY A 84 17.87 1.50 -2.72
C GLY A 84 18.07 1.37 -1.21
N ASP A 85 18.61 2.41 -0.58
CA ASP A 85 18.74 2.52 0.86
C ASP A 85 17.37 2.69 1.57
N VAL A 86 16.36 3.34 0.95
CA VAL A 86 14.99 3.45 1.53
C VAL A 86 14.32 2.09 1.45
N LEU A 87 14.52 1.40 0.33
CA LEU A 87 13.98 0.06 0.11
C LEU A 87 14.48 -0.94 1.17
N VAL A 88 15.77 -0.88 1.54
CA VAL A 88 16.34 -1.74 2.59
C VAL A 88 15.66 -1.50 3.93
N ASP A 89 15.47 -0.25 4.34
CA ASP A 89 14.86 0.08 5.63
C ASP A 89 13.37 -0.27 5.66
N VAL A 90 12.67 -0.04 4.55
CA VAL A 90 11.27 -0.45 4.38
C VAL A 90 11.12 -1.97 4.44
N ARG A 91 12.01 -2.73 3.79
CA ARG A 91 11.98 -4.20 3.83
C ARG A 91 12.21 -4.72 5.25
N ARG A 92 13.23 -4.20 5.94
CA ARG A 92 13.52 -4.54 7.34
C ARG A 92 12.32 -4.24 8.24
N CYS A 93 11.65 -3.11 7.98
CA CYS A 93 10.43 -2.74 8.69
C CYS A 93 9.34 -3.80 8.50
N MET A 94 9.03 -4.18 7.26
CA MET A 94 8.00 -5.17 6.95
C MET A 94 8.31 -6.55 7.56
N GLU A 95 9.56 -6.98 7.52
CA GLU A 95 10.01 -8.22 8.19
C GLU A 95 9.78 -8.16 9.70
N SER A 96 10.01 -7.00 10.35
CA SER A 96 9.80 -6.84 11.79
C SER A 96 8.33 -6.91 12.23
N VAL A 97 7.40 -6.56 11.34
CA VAL A 97 5.95 -6.57 11.61
C VAL A 97 5.22 -7.76 10.99
N GLN A 98 5.92 -8.67 10.31
CA GLN A 98 5.31 -9.76 9.55
C GLN A 98 4.48 -10.72 10.41
N GLY A 99 4.84 -10.89 11.69
CA GLY A 99 4.10 -11.69 12.66
C GLY A 99 2.88 -11.00 13.28
N ILE A 100 2.64 -9.72 12.98
CA ILE A 100 1.52 -8.95 13.52
C ILE A 100 0.31 -9.12 12.61
N LYS A 101 -0.82 -9.51 13.19
CA LYS A 101 -2.06 -9.69 12.45
C LYS A 101 -2.77 -8.35 12.24
N ILE A 102 -3.14 -8.06 11.00
CA ILE A 102 -3.84 -6.86 10.55
C ILE A 102 -5.31 -7.23 10.32
N GLU A 103 -6.11 -7.24 11.39
CA GLU A 103 -7.54 -7.58 11.32
C GLU A 103 -8.41 -6.34 11.13
N SER A 104 -7.99 -5.23 11.72
CA SER A 104 -8.66 -3.94 11.70
C SER A 104 -7.83 -2.88 10.97
N CYS A 105 -8.47 -1.80 10.57
CA CYS A 105 -7.74 -0.65 10.04
C CYS A 105 -6.76 -0.07 11.07
N LYS A 106 -7.05 -0.18 12.37
CA LYS A 106 -6.16 0.33 13.43
C LYS A 106 -4.84 -0.43 13.49
N ASP A 107 -4.81 -1.70 13.14
CA ASP A 107 -3.60 -2.52 13.19
C ASP A 107 -2.54 -2.07 12.16
N VAL A 108 -2.95 -1.26 11.17
CA VAL A 108 -2.05 -0.56 10.24
C VAL A 108 -1.15 0.44 10.96
N ASP A 109 -1.51 0.93 12.16
CA ASP A 109 -0.65 1.81 12.94
C ASP A 109 0.71 1.16 13.24
N ASN A 110 0.76 -0.17 13.45
CA ASN A 110 2.02 -0.89 13.64
C ASN A 110 2.94 -0.79 12.42
N LEU A 111 2.35 -0.87 11.21
CA LEU A 111 3.08 -0.68 9.96
C LEU A 111 3.49 0.79 9.78
N ASN A 112 2.60 1.73 10.13
CA ASN A 112 2.86 3.16 10.01
C ASN A 112 3.98 3.64 10.95
N ASP A 113 3.99 3.19 12.20
CA ASP A 113 5.03 3.51 13.19
C ASP A 113 6.39 2.97 12.74
N CYS A 114 6.38 1.77 12.16
CA CYS A 114 7.57 1.16 11.59
C CYS A 114 8.11 1.93 10.38
N MET A 115 7.24 2.34 9.45
CA MET A 115 7.61 3.18 8.30
C MET A 115 8.12 4.55 8.73
N LYS A 116 7.57 5.12 9.80
CA LYS A 116 8.02 6.38 10.39
C LYS A 116 9.46 6.30 10.91
N ILE A 117 9.85 5.16 11.48
CA ILE A 117 11.25 4.92 11.92
C ILE A 117 12.17 4.91 10.69
N ALA A 118 11.81 4.15 9.65
CA ALA A 118 12.58 4.10 8.40
C ALA A 118 12.71 5.48 7.74
N TYR A 119 11.65 6.31 7.77
CA TYR A 119 11.68 7.65 7.20
C TYR A 119 12.48 8.65 8.06
N ARG A 120 12.30 8.64 9.39
CA ARG A 120 13.04 9.54 10.32
C ARG A 120 14.53 9.27 10.36
N GLN A 121 14.95 8.00 10.31
CA GLN A 121 16.37 7.62 10.27
C GLN A 121 17.13 8.26 9.11
N LYS A 122 16.43 8.82 8.12
CA LYS A 122 17.02 9.22 6.85
C LYS A 122 16.72 10.64 6.40
N TYR A 123 15.56 11.18 6.79
CA TYR A 123 15.16 12.54 6.46
C TYR A 123 15.12 13.47 7.67
N SER A 124 15.44 12.97 8.88
CA SER A 124 15.53 13.78 10.10
C SER A 124 16.95 13.88 10.68
N ASP A 125 18.00 13.57 9.89
CA ASP A 125 19.34 14.07 10.19
C ASP A 125 19.47 15.47 9.57
N PRO A 126 19.41 16.56 10.36
CA PRO A 126 19.80 17.86 9.87
C PRO A 126 21.33 17.83 9.69
N LYS A 127 21.79 17.95 8.45
CA LYS A 127 23.11 18.55 8.25
C LYS A 127 23.06 20.03 8.60
#